data_AF-A0A4Z0MVM0-F1
#
_entry.id   AF-A0A4Z0MVM0-F1
#
_cell.length_a   1.000
_cell.length_b   1.000
_cell.length_c   1.000
_cell.angle_alpha   90.00
_cell.angle_beta   90.00
_cell.angle_gamma   90.00
#
_symmetry.space_group_name_H-M   'P 1'
#
loop_
_entity.id
_entity.type
_entity.pdbx_description
1 polymer ?
#
loop_
_entity_poly.entity_id
_entity_poly.type
_entity_poly.pdbx_seq_one_letter_code
_entity_poly.pdbx_strand_id
1 'polypeptide(L)'
;MADTVYADVSEWQVGVNDTYPHPVLCIRSNDGTYRDRRWVNNYGWCLRNVDAGRLTFFIVYFVWRPNWRETVDTFASQVRSPHPRMAVMIDVESWGGQISGDQSAGINAAYQAVGAYVGSTARVIGYGNVDDLNRLWLTKPPGVRLVVAAYGSNPPYPGKIAHQYTDGKGHGGGLPEGAPPFGSCDMNSADGLTAQQFAQACGIAPVPPAQLAARRRRALAQSTSVGAQRRLL
;
A
#
# COMPACT_ATOMS: atom_id res chain seq x y z
N MET A 1 -8.33 13.17 16.38
CA MET A 1 -7.54 13.29 15.15
C MET A 1 -8.19 12.38 14.11
N ALA A 2 -8.25 12.78 12.84
CA ALA A 2 -8.90 11.96 11.82
C ALA A 2 -8.04 10.72 11.52
N ASP A 3 -8.65 9.55 11.66
CA ASP A 3 -8.06 8.27 11.29
C ASP A 3 -7.90 8.16 9.77
N THR A 4 -6.82 7.50 9.32
CA THR A 4 -6.56 7.32 7.89
C THR A 4 -7.21 6.02 7.42
N VAL A 5 -8.31 6.15 6.69
CA VAL A 5 -8.92 5.05 5.96
C VAL A 5 -8.36 4.98 4.54
N TYR A 6 -8.08 3.77 4.04
CA TYR A 6 -7.58 3.54 2.69
C TYR A 6 -7.95 2.15 2.14
N ALA A 7 -8.07 2.04 0.82
CA ALA A 7 -8.25 0.77 0.14
C ALA A 7 -6.89 0.11 -0.16
N ASP A 8 -6.88 -1.22 -0.17
CA ASP A 8 -5.87 -2.01 -0.88
C ASP A 8 -6.55 -2.80 -2.02
N VAL A 9 -5.90 -2.82 -3.19
CA VAL A 9 -6.50 -3.35 -4.42
C VAL A 9 -5.50 -4.08 -5.30
N SER A 10 -6.02 -4.97 -6.13
CA SER A 10 -5.30 -5.78 -7.09
C SER A 10 -6.04 -5.83 -8.43
N GLU A 11 -5.67 -6.77 -9.30
CA GLU A 11 -6.30 -6.97 -10.60
C GLU A 11 -7.78 -7.34 -10.54
N TRP A 12 -8.26 -7.79 -9.38
CA TRP A 12 -9.65 -8.17 -9.16
C TRP A 12 -10.58 -6.96 -9.08
N GLN A 13 -10.04 -5.78 -8.84
CA GLN A 13 -10.77 -4.53 -8.92
C GLN A 13 -10.61 -3.87 -10.30
N VAL A 14 -11.52 -2.95 -10.63
CA VAL A 14 -11.32 -2.02 -11.75
C VAL A 14 -10.12 -1.12 -11.48
N GLY A 15 -9.52 -0.59 -12.55
CA GLY A 15 -8.41 0.35 -12.40
C GLY A 15 -8.84 1.61 -11.64
N VAL A 16 -7.99 2.08 -10.73
CA VAL A 16 -8.22 3.32 -9.99
C VAL A 16 -8.39 4.52 -10.94
N ASN A 17 -9.24 5.46 -10.55
CA ASN A 17 -9.45 6.73 -11.23
C ASN A 17 -9.70 7.86 -10.22
N ASP A 18 -10.02 9.06 -10.71
CA ASP A 18 -10.16 10.27 -9.91
C ASP A 18 -11.42 10.31 -9.03
N THR A 19 -12.20 9.23 -8.97
CA THR A 19 -13.27 9.08 -7.96
C THR A 19 -12.76 8.56 -6.61
N TYR A 20 -11.52 8.06 -6.56
CA TYR A 20 -10.93 7.58 -5.30
C TYR A 20 -10.83 8.71 -4.25
N PRO A 21 -11.40 8.53 -3.05
CA PRO A 21 -11.58 9.62 -2.10
C PRO A 21 -10.46 9.73 -1.05
N HIS A 22 -9.67 8.67 -0.85
CA HIS A 22 -8.75 8.59 0.28
C HIS A 22 -7.34 9.12 -0.03
N PRO A 23 -6.62 9.65 0.98
CA PRO A 23 -5.29 10.21 0.80
C PRO A 23 -4.17 9.16 0.74
N VAL A 24 -4.48 7.88 0.91
CA VAL A 24 -3.54 6.76 0.82
C VAL A 24 -4.20 5.68 -0.03
N LEU A 25 -3.42 4.99 -0.85
CA LEU A 25 -3.87 3.85 -1.65
C LEU A 25 -2.79 2.76 -1.59
N CYS A 26 -3.19 1.51 -1.45
CA CYS A 26 -2.31 0.35 -1.53
C CYS A 26 -2.64 -0.45 -2.81
N ILE A 27 -1.63 -0.81 -3.60
CA ILE A 27 -1.83 -1.49 -4.89
C ILE A 27 -0.92 -2.69 -5.05
N ARG A 28 -1.45 -3.79 -5.62
CA ARG A 28 -0.65 -4.97 -5.92
C ARG A 28 0.24 -4.73 -7.14
N SER A 29 1.48 -5.18 -7.05
CA SER A 29 2.44 -5.22 -8.14
C SER A 29 2.55 -6.60 -8.77
N ASN A 30 2.80 -7.63 -7.96
CA ASN A 30 2.94 -9.00 -8.41
C ASN A 30 2.54 -10.00 -7.33
N ASP A 31 2.23 -11.20 -7.80
CA ASP A 31 2.14 -12.41 -7.01
C ASP A 31 3.22 -13.38 -7.47
N GLY A 32 4.30 -13.54 -6.69
CA GLY A 32 5.50 -14.22 -7.17
C GLY A 32 6.03 -13.52 -8.44
N THR A 33 6.11 -14.25 -9.56
CA THR A 33 6.48 -13.70 -10.87
C THR A 33 5.28 -13.26 -11.72
N TYR A 34 4.05 -13.51 -11.26
CA TYR A 34 2.84 -13.09 -11.95
C TYR A 34 2.60 -11.60 -11.73
N ARG A 35 2.54 -10.83 -12.83
CA ARG A 35 2.36 -9.37 -12.78
C ARG A 35 0.89 -9.01 -12.72
N ASP A 36 0.53 -8.11 -11.82
CA ASP A 36 -0.84 -7.65 -11.67
C ASP A 36 -1.33 -6.95 -12.95
N ARG A 37 -2.48 -7.37 -13.50
CA ARG A 37 -3.01 -6.84 -14.76
C ARG A 37 -3.44 -5.37 -14.68
N ARG A 38 -3.63 -4.82 -13.48
CA ARG A 38 -3.95 -3.41 -13.27
C ARG A 38 -2.73 -2.55 -12.94
N TRP A 39 -1.54 -3.14 -12.84
CA TRP A 39 -0.31 -2.47 -12.44
C TRP A 39 -0.07 -1.15 -13.19
N VAL A 40 -0.08 -1.19 -14.53
CA VAL A 40 0.23 0.00 -15.35
C VAL A 40 -0.73 1.15 -15.06
N ASN A 41 -2.02 0.86 -14.93
CA ASN A 41 -3.03 1.87 -14.58
C ASN A 41 -2.82 2.39 -13.16
N ASN A 42 -2.77 1.48 -12.19
CA ASN A 42 -2.80 1.82 -10.77
C ASN A 42 -1.52 2.53 -10.33
N TYR A 43 -0.35 2.03 -10.74
CA TYR A 43 0.93 2.64 -10.44
C TYR A 43 1.06 4.02 -11.12
N GLY A 44 0.69 4.11 -12.40
CA GLY A 44 0.69 5.39 -13.12
C GLY A 44 -0.23 6.44 -12.48
N TRP A 45 -1.40 6.04 -11.99
CA TRP A 45 -2.30 6.94 -11.27
C TRP A 45 -1.70 7.36 -9.91
N CYS A 46 -1.10 6.45 -9.15
CA CYS A 46 -0.45 6.75 -7.88
C CYS A 46 0.66 7.79 -8.05
N LEU A 47 1.55 7.63 -9.03
CA LEU A 47 2.65 8.56 -9.31
C LEU A 47 2.11 9.98 -9.56
N ARG A 48 1.16 10.12 -10.50
CA ARG A 48 0.58 11.44 -10.80
C ARG A 48 -0.11 12.07 -9.58
N ASN A 49 -0.83 11.26 -8.80
CA ASN A 49 -1.65 11.77 -7.71
C ASN A 49 -0.88 12.04 -6.44
N VAL A 50 0.26 11.38 -6.21
CA VAL A 50 1.16 11.75 -5.11
C VAL A 50 1.94 13.02 -5.42
N ASP A 51 2.33 13.23 -6.69
CA ASP A 51 2.98 14.46 -7.13
C ASP A 51 2.03 15.66 -7.09
N ALA A 52 0.78 15.46 -7.51
CA ALA A 52 -0.29 16.46 -7.39
C ALA A 52 -0.71 16.73 -5.94
N GLY A 53 -0.26 15.92 -4.97
CA GLY A 53 -0.63 16.03 -3.56
C GLY A 53 -2.05 15.57 -3.24
N ARG A 54 -2.71 14.84 -4.15
CA ARG A 54 -3.97 14.15 -3.87
C ARG A 54 -3.73 13.00 -2.91
N LEU A 55 -2.76 12.15 -3.23
CA LEU A 55 -2.24 11.16 -2.29
C LEU A 55 -1.18 11.81 -1.39
N THR A 56 -1.28 11.53 -0.10
CA THR A 56 -0.20 11.80 0.85
C THR A 56 0.95 10.84 0.61
N PHE A 57 0.69 9.56 0.42
CA PHE A 57 1.66 8.57 -0.03
C PHE A 57 0.90 7.37 -0.59
N PHE A 58 1.60 6.38 -1.13
CA PHE A 58 0.99 5.14 -1.56
C PHE A 58 1.84 3.95 -1.15
N ILE A 59 1.20 2.79 -1.06
CA ILE A 59 1.84 1.51 -0.73
C ILE A 59 1.78 0.65 -1.99
N VAL A 60 2.89 0.03 -2.34
CA VAL A 60 2.89 -1.05 -3.33
C VAL A 60 3.13 -2.35 -2.59
N TYR A 61 2.27 -3.34 -2.80
CA TYR A 61 2.47 -4.65 -2.21
C TYR A 61 2.77 -5.70 -3.26
N PHE A 62 3.45 -6.76 -2.83
CA PHE A 62 3.54 -8.01 -3.58
C PHE A 62 3.27 -9.16 -2.63
N VAL A 63 2.70 -10.23 -3.18
CA VAL A 63 2.51 -11.48 -2.45
C VAL A 63 3.86 -12.12 -2.24
N TRP A 64 4.21 -12.39 -0.98
CA TRP A 64 5.40 -13.17 -0.67
C TRP A 64 5.27 -14.58 -1.23
N ARG A 65 6.33 -15.08 -1.87
CA ARG A 65 6.43 -16.46 -2.34
C ARG A 65 7.82 -17.03 -2.05
N PRO A 66 7.98 -18.36 -1.92
CA PRO A 66 9.28 -18.99 -1.66
C PRO A 66 10.38 -18.65 -2.69
N ASN A 67 10.01 -18.40 -3.95
CA ASN A 67 10.89 -17.85 -5.00
C ASN A 67 11.08 -16.33 -4.81
N TRP A 68 11.47 -15.93 -3.60
CA TRP A 68 11.44 -14.53 -3.17
C TRP A 68 12.38 -13.65 -3.98
N ARG A 69 13.50 -14.18 -4.50
CA ARG A 69 14.44 -13.42 -5.33
C ARG A 69 13.78 -12.99 -6.62
N GLU A 70 13.18 -13.93 -7.34
CA GLU A 70 12.45 -13.70 -8.58
C GLU A 70 11.22 -12.80 -8.35
N THR A 71 10.61 -12.90 -7.17
CA THR A 71 9.48 -12.06 -6.75
C THR A 71 9.92 -10.60 -6.57
N VAL A 72 11.05 -10.37 -5.88
CA VAL A 72 11.64 -9.05 -5.68
C VAL A 72 12.18 -8.47 -6.99
N ASP A 73 12.79 -9.30 -7.84
CA ASP A 73 13.25 -8.89 -9.18
C ASP A 73 12.08 -8.49 -10.07
N THR A 74 10.97 -9.23 -10.01
CA THR A 74 9.72 -8.89 -10.71
C THR A 74 9.20 -7.54 -10.23
N PHE A 75 9.08 -7.35 -8.92
CA PHE A 75 8.70 -6.07 -8.31
C PHE A 75 9.60 -4.91 -8.78
N ALA A 76 10.92 -5.07 -8.67
CA ALA A 76 11.88 -4.05 -9.06
C ALA A 76 11.80 -3.71 -10.55
N SER A 77 11.64 -4.72 -11.42
CA SER A 77 11.50 -4.52 -12.88
C SER A 77 10.26 -3.70 -13.26
N GLN A 78 9.19 -3.80 -12.47
CA GLN A 78 7.94 -3.09 -12.67
C GLN A 78 8.00 -1.65 -12.15
N VAL A 79 8.60 -1.44 -10.98
CA VAL A 79 8.76 -0.12 -10.34
C VAL A 79 9.81 0.72 -11.05
N ARG A 80 10.94 0.10 -11.47
CA ARG A 80 12.16 0.68 -12.05
C ARG A 80 12.89 1.70 -11.19
N SER A 81 12.20 2.75 -10.75
CA SER A 81 12.72 3.80 -9.89
C SER A 81 11.71 4.07 -8.77
N PRO A 82 12.00 3.66 -7.53
CA PRO A 82 11.11 3.88 -6.39
C PRO A 82 10.79 5.36 -6.20
N HIS A 83 9.51 5.68 -6.10
CA HIS A 83 9.09 7.04 -5.76
C HIS A 83 9.40 7.34 -4.28
N PRO A 84 9.90 8.54 -3.89
CA PRO A 84 10.23 8.86 -2.49
C PRO A 84 9.06 8.78 -1.51
N ARG A 85 7.84 8.80 -2.04
CA ARG A 85 6.58 8.67 -1.28
C ARG A 85 5.87 7.33 -1.51
N MET A 86 6.62 6.31 -1.89
CA MET A 86 6.17 4.92 -1.98
C MET A 86 6.70 4.15 -0.77
N ALA A 87 5.83 3.44 -0.08
CA ALA A 87 6.18 2.37 0.83
C ALA A 87 5.96 1.02 0.14
N VAL A 88 6.61 -0.04 0.62
CA VAL A 88 6.45 -1.39 0.09
C VAL A 88 5.92 -2.31 1.19
N MET A 89 4.90 -3.08 0.87
CA MET A 89 4.31 -4.06 1.79
C MET A 89 4.57 -5.48 1.30
N ILE A 90 5.13 -6.31 2.17
CA ILE A 90 5.29 -7.75 1.91
C ILE A 90 4.06 -8.44 2.49
N ASP A 91 3.22 -8.97 1.60
CA ASP A 91 2.01 -9.70 1.97
C ASP A 91 2.37 -11.15 2.33
N VAL A 92 2.31 -11.47 3.62
CA VAL A 92 2.68 -12.75 4.21
C VAL A 92 1.42 -13.48 4.67
N GLU A 93 0.91 -14.34 3.80
CA GLU A 93 -0.27 -15.16 4.06
C GLU A 93 -0.04 -16.61 3.65
N SER A 94 -0.88 -17.52 4.16
CA SER A 94 -0.86 -18.94 3.81
C SER A 94 -1.24 -19.24 2.37
N TRP A 95 -1.97 -18.34 1.71
CA TRP A 95 -2.52 -18.52 0.36
C TRP A 95 -3.24 -19.86 0.20
N GLY A 96 -4.19 -20.15 1.10
CA GLY A 96 -4.93 -21.41 1.09
C GLY A 96 -4.07 -22.64 1.40
N GLY A 97 -2.97 -22.46 2.14
CA GLY A 97 -2.04 -23.51 2.51
C GLY A 97 -0.91 -23.76 1.50
N GLN A 98 -0.87 -23.01 0.39
CA GLN A 98 0.27 -23.05 -0.56
C GLN A 98 1.58 -22.64 0.10
N ILE A 99 1.50 -21.82 1.15
CA ILE A 99 2.62 -21.35 1.96
C ILE A 99 2.45 -21.89 3.38
N SER A 100 3.48 -22.58 3.85
CA SER A 100 3.48 -23.22 5.15
C SER A 100 4.87 -23.28 5.77
N GLY A 101 4.91 -23.59 7.07
CA GLY A 101 6.12 -23.63 7.86
C GLY A 101 6.72 -22.25 8.13
N ASP A 102 7.82 -22.23 8.86
CA ASP A 102 8.57 -21.00 9.11
C ASP A 102 9.29 -20.55 7.84
N GLN A 103 8.91 -19.37 7.34
CA GLN A 103 9.45 -18.72 6.16
C GLN A 103 10.30 -17.50 6.51
N SER A 104 10.60 -17.28 7.79
CA SER A 104 11.28 -16.07 8.30
C SER A 104 12.56 -15.76 7.56
N ALA A 105 13.40 -16.76 7.24
CA ALA A 105 14.64 -16.54 6.52
C ALA A 105 14.42 -15.91 5.13
N GLY A 106 13.46 -16.43 4.36
CA GLY A 106 13.11 -15.92 3.04
C GLY A 106 12.43 -14.56 3.11
N ILE A 107 11.49 -14.37 4.05
CA ILE A 107 10.80 -13.09 4.24
C ILE A 107 11.80 -12.01 4.68
N ASN A 108 12.72 -12.31 5.60
CA ASN A 108 13.75 -11.37 6.06
C ASN A 108 14.72 -11.01 4.94
N ALA A 109 15.10 -11.96 4.10
CA ALA A 109 15.95 -11.69 2.94
C ALA A 109 15.23 -10.78 1.93
N ALA A 110 13.95 -11.03 1.65
CA ALA A 110 13.12 -10.16 0.81
C ALA A 110 12.98 -8.75 1.40
N TYR A 111 12.73 -8.65 2.71
CA TYR A 111 12.66 -7.39 3.45
C TYR A 111 13.93 -6.55 3.30
N GLN A 112 15.10 -7.17 3.43
CA GLN A 112 16.38 -6.48 3.25
C GLN A 112 16.64 -6.09 1.79
N ALA A 113 16.36 -6.98 0.84
CA ALA A 113 16.55 -6.70 -0.59
C ALA A 113 15.65 -5.56 -1.07
N VAL A 114 14.37 -5.58 -0.69
CA VAL A 114 13.42 -4.50 -0.96
C VAL A 114 13.84 -3.23 -0.23
N GLY A 115 14.33 -3.32 1.01
CA GLY A 115 14.85 -2.18 1.75
C GLY A 115 16.03 -1.51 1.04
N ALA A 116 16.96 -2.30 0.50
CA ALA A 116 18.11 -1.80 -0.26
C ALA A 116 17.68 -1.11 -1.56
N TYR A 117 16.78 -1.74 -2.33
CA TYR A 117 16.22 -1.15 -3.56
C TYR A 117 15.40 0.11 -3.28
N VAL A 118 14.59 0.00 -2.22
CA VAL A 118 13.97 1.03 -1.40
C VAL A 118 14.81 2.28 -1.23
N GLY A 119 16.00 2.04 -0.69
CA GLY A 119 16.89 2.98 -0.01
C GLY A 119 16.77 2.95 1.53
N SER A 120 15.79 2.24 2.10
CA SER A 120 15.72 1.94 3.54
C SER A 120 14.67 0.87 3.84
N THR A 121 14.98 -0.04 4.76
CA THR A 121 14.01 -0.96 5.38
C THR A 121 12.92 -0.22 6.18
N ALA A 122 13.15 1.04 6.54
CA ALA A 122 12.11 1.91 7.08
C ALA A 122 10.93 2.09 6.12
N ARG A 123 11.10 1.91 4.80
CA ARG A 123 9.99 1.98 3.83
C ARG A 123 9.33 0.63 3.53
N VAL A 124 9.75 -0.43 4.22
CA VAL A 124 9.19 -1.78 4.07
C VAL A 124 8.36 -2.14 5.29
N ILE A 125 7.12 -2.55 5.04
CA ILE A 125 6.15 -3.03 6.04
C ILE A 125 5.75 -4.47 5.71
N GLY A 126 5.27 -5.19 6.70
CA GLY A 126 4.67 -6.51 6.52
C GLY A 126 3.15 -6.46 6.57
N TYR A 127 2.52 -7.51 6.06
CA TYR A 127 1.09 -7.72 6.18
C TYR A 127 0.78 -9.19 6.48
N GLY A 128 -0.31 -9.42 7.20
CA GLY A 128 -0.89 -10.74 7.41
C GLY A 128 -1.89 -10.75 8.57
N ASN A 129 -2.68 -11.82 8.67
CA ASN A 129 -3.44 -12.10 9.88
C ASN A 129 -2.50 -12.60 11.00
N VAL A 130 -2.99 -12.63 12.26
CA VAL A 130 -2.17 -13.01 13.44
C VAL A 130 -1.58 -14.42 13.29
N ASP A 131 -2.36 -15.37 12.79
CA ASP A 131 -1.94 -16.76 12.67
C ASP A 131 -0.83 -16.92 11.63
N ASP A 132 -0.98 -16.32 10.45
CA ASP A 132 0.04 -16.34 9.41
C ASP A 132 1.30 -15.60 9.84
N LEU A 133 1.17 -14.44 10.50
CA LEU A 133 2.32 -13.73 11.04
C LEU A 133 3.06 -14.57 12.09
N ASN A 134 2.36 -15.35 12.92
CA ASN A 134 2.97 -16.18 13.97
C ASN A 134 3.51 -17.51 13.46
N ARG A 135 3.04 -18.00 12.31
CA ARG A 135 3.42 -19.31 11.75
C ARG A 135 4.40 -19.21 10.59
N LEU A 136 4.28 -18.19 9.76
CA LEU A 136 5.11 -17.99 8.57
C LEU A 136 6.29 -17.06 8.83
N TRP A 137 6.16 -16.11 9.75
CA TRP A 137 7.19 -15.10 10.02
C TRP A 137 7.55 -15.03 11.51
N LEU A 138 7.92 -16.16 12.11
CA LEU A 138 8.24 -16.25 13.54
C LEU A 138 9.34 -15.27 13.95
N THR A 139 10.41 -15.21 13.18
CA THR A 139 11.58 -14.38 13.45
C THR A 139 11.53 -13.11 12.62
N LYS A 140 10.82 -12.10 13.14
CA LYS A 140 10.67 -10.78 12.48
C LYS A 140 11.89 -9.87 12.74
N PRO A 141 12.28 -9.01 11.79
CA PRO A 141 13.29 -8.00 12.05
C PRO A 141 12.82 -7.03 13.15
N PRO A 142 13.70 -6.61 14.07
CA PRO A 142 13.35 -5.61 15.08
C PRO A 142 12.81 -4.33 14.44
N GLY A 143 11.70 -3.81 14.98
CA GLY A 143 11.06 -2.58 14.49
C GLY A 143 10.35 -2.71 13.14
N VAL A 144 10.15 -3.93 12.60
CA VAL A 144 9.24 -4.11 11.47
C VAL A 144 7.86 -3.57 11.83
N ARG A 145 7.23 -2.88 10.88
CA ARG A 145 5.87 -2.38 11.04
C ARG A 145 4.92 -3.21 10.22
N LEU A 146 3.72 -3.41 10.74
CA LEU A 146 2.79 -4.39 10.21
C LEU A 146 1.41 -3.77 9.99
N VAL A 147 0.78 -4.16 8.89
CA VAL A 147 -0.66 -4.08 8.69
C VAL A 147 -1.23 -5.43 9.07
N VAL A 148 -2.15 -5.47 10.03
CA VAL A 148 -2.73 -6.75 10.49
C VAL A 148 -4.12 -6.90 9.92
N ALA A 149 -4.42 -8.03 9.30
CA ALA A 149 -5.76 -8.36 8.83
C ALA A 149 -6.57 -9.03 9.94
N ALA A 150 -7.77 -8.51 10.21
CA ALA A 150 -8.73 -9.12 11.12
C ALA A 150 -10.13 -8.55 10.87
N TYR A 151 -11.08 -9.36 10.39
CA TYR A 151 -12.42 -8.86 10.10
C TYR A 151 -13.32 -9.02 11.32
N GLY A 152 -13.97 -7.94 11.74
CA GLY A 152 -14.87 -7.91 12.90
C GLY A 152 -14.18 -7.80 14.26
N SER A 153 -12.86 -7.62 14.27
CA SER A 153 -12.07 -7.38 15.47
C SER A 153 -10.84 -6.52 15.14
N ASN A 154 -10.22 -5.90 16.14
CA ASN A 154 -8.97 -5.15 15.98
C ASN A 154 -7.96 -5.66 17.03
N PRO A 155 -7.30 -6.80 16.78
CA PRO A 155 -6.35 -7.37 17.73
C PRO A 155 -5.07 -6.53 17.79
N PRO A 156 -4.51 -6.32 19.00
CA PRO A 156 -3.17 -5.75 19.12
C PRO A 156 -2.13 -6.75 18.59
N TYR A 157 -1.07 -6.25 17.96
CA TYR A 157 0.05 -7.06 17.52
C TYR A 157 1.35 -6.24 17.57
N PRO A 158 2.49 -6.80 18.01
CA PRO A 158 3.75 -6.07 18.06
C PRO A 158 4.13 -5.47 16.70
N GLY A 159 4.35 -4.16 16.66
CA GLY A 159 4.68 -3.43 15.43
C GLY A 159 3.49 -3.10 14.53
N LYS A 160 2.25 -3.39 14.94
CA LYS A 160 1.05 -2.99 14.18
C LYS A 160 0.97 -1.46 14.07
N ILE A 161 0.79 -0.97 12.84
CA ILE A 161 0.57 0.45 12.53
C ILE A 161 -0.72 0.69 11.74
N ALA A 162 -1.35 -0.36 11.24
CA ALA A 162 -2.64 -0.31 10.55
C ALA A 162 -3.35 -1.66 10.61
N HIS A 163 -4.61 -1.66 10.25
CA HIS A 163 -5.55 -2.76 10.36
C HIS A 163 -6.36 -2.85 9.07
N GLN A 164 -6.31 -4.00 8.38
CA GLN A 164 -7.30 -4.32 7.35
C GLN A 164 -8.54 -4.91 8.03
N TYR A 165 -9.64 -4.16 8.00
CA TYR A 165 -10.81 -4.43 8.84
C TYR A 165 -11.99 -5.07 8.11
N THR A 166 -11.96 -5.09 6.78
CA THR A 166 -13.04 -5.64 5.93
C THR A 166 -12.50 -6.02 4.55
N ASP A 167 -13.12 -7.02 3.93
CA ASP A 167 -12.99 -7.37 2.50
C ASP A 167 -14.08 -6.74 1.61
N GLY A 168 -14.86 -5.82 2.18
CA GLY A 168 -16.00 -5.17 1.54
C GLY A 168 -17.31 -5.97 1.63
N LYS A 169 -17.37 -7.03 2.43
CA LYS A 169 -18.59 -7.84 2.67
C LYS A 169 -19.15 -7.70 4.10
N GLY A 170 -18.70 -6.72 4.87
CA GLY A 170 -19.14 -6.48 6.23
C GLY A 170 -18.00 -6.09 7.18
N HIS A 171 -18.29 -5.99 8.48
CA HIS A 171 -17.31 -5.73 9.55
C HIS A 171 -16.70 -4.32 9.60
N GLY A 172 -17.18 -3.37 8.80
CA GLY A 172 -16.69 -1.99 8.81
C GLY A 172 -16.90 -1.25 10.13
N GLY A 173 -17.88 -1.66 10.94
CA GLY A 173 -18.12 -1.06 12.26
C GLY A 173 -18.42 0.45 12.19
N GLY A 174 -19.00 0.92 11.08
CA GLY A 174 -19.24 2.33 10.77
C GLY A 174 -18.18 2.98 9.85
N LEU A 175 -17.08 2.29 9.57
CA LEU A 175 -16.12 2.67 8.53
C LEU A 175 -16.58 2.19 7.14
N PRO A 176 -16.09 2.78 6.04
CA PRO A 176 -16.42 2.34 4.69
C PRO A 176 -16.08 0.86 4.43
N GLU A 177 -16.93 0.14 3.70
CA GLU A 177 -16.70 -1.26 3.28
C GLU A 177 -16.38 -1.33 1.78
N GLY A 178 -15.68 -0.31 1.30
CA GLY A 178 -15.31 -0.16 -0.09
C GLY A 178 -14.97 1.29 -0.42
N ALA A 179 -14.49 1.51 -1.64
CA ALA A 179 -14.19 2.84 -2.16
C ALA A 179 -14.44 2.90 -3.68
N PRO A 180 -14.96 4.01 -4.21
CA PRO A 180 -14.94 4.24 -5.66
C PRO A 180 -13.51 4.25 -6.22
N PRO A 181 -13.27 3.77 -7.45
CA PRO A 181 -14.25 3.15 -8.36
C PRO A 181 -14.48 1.65 -8.11
N PHE A 182 -13.89 1.09 -7.05
CA PHE A 182 -13.80 -0.36 -6.85
C PHE A 182 -15.11 -1.01 -6.42
N GLY A 183 -16.02 -0.25 -5.80
CA GLY A 183 -17.18 -0.83 -5.12
C GLY A 183 -16.74 -1.45 -3.80
N SER A 184 -17.26 -2.64 -3.47
CA SER A 184 -16.77 -3.44 -2.35
C SER A 184 -15.32 -3.87 -2.59
N CYS A 185 -14.44 -3.57 -1.65
CA CYS A 185 -13.04 -3.96 -1.68
C CYS A 185 -12.45 -3.99 -0.26
N ASP A 186 -11.23 -4.49 -0.15
CA ASP A 186 -10.48 -4.47 1.10
C ASP A 186 -10.26 -3.02 1.57
N MET A 187 -10.60 -2.75 2.84
CA MET A 187 -10.40 -1.44 3.46
C MET A 187 -9.62 -1.56 4.76
N ASN A 188 -8.83 -0.51 5.00
CA ASN A 188 -7.86 -0.44 6.07
C ASN A 188 -8.01 0.86 6.87
N SER A 189 -7.65 0.79 8.15
CA SER A 189 -7.54 1.92 9.07
C SER A 189 -6.11 1.98 9.61
N ALA A 190 -5.54 3.19 9.75
CA ALA A 190 -4.26 3.41 10.42
C ALA A 190 -4.43 3.65 11.94
N ASP A 191 -5.57 3.24 12.50
CA ASP A 191 -5.90 3.22 13.92
C ASP A 191 -5.46 4.50 14.68
N GLY A 192 -5.88 5.66 14.19
CA GLY A 192 -5.68 6.96 14.85
C GLY A 192 -4.50 7.77 14.33
N LEU A 193 -3.78 7.30 13.31
CA LEU A 193 -2.78 8.07 12.60
C LEU A 193 -3.41 8.90 11.47
N THR A 194 -3.05 10.17 11.39
CA THR A 194 -3.28 10.98 10.17
C THR A 194 -2.43 10.46 9.02
N ALA A 195 -2.77 10.80 7.77
CA ALA A 195 -2.05 10.27 6.60
C ALA A 195 -0.55 10.64 6.59
N GLN A 196 -0.19 11.79 7.18
CA GLN A 196 1.22 12.19 7.34
C GLN A 196 1.92 11.39 8.44
N GLN A 197 1.27 11.15 9.58
CA GLN A 197 1.81 10.29 10.64
C GLN A 197 1.94 8.84 10.15
N PHE A 198 0.99 8.35 9.36
CA PHE A 198 1.08 7.02 8.76
C PHE A 198 2.22 6.95 7.73
N ALA A 199 2.41 7.98 6.89
CA ALA A 199 3.58 8.07 6.01
C ALA A 199 4.90 8.05 6.80
N GLN A 200 4.98 8.80 7.90
CA GLN A 200 6.16 8.80 8.79
C GLN A 200 6.40 7.45 9.43
N ALA A 201 5.35 6.77 9.90
CA ALA A 201 5.43 5.41 10.40
C ALA A 201 6.00 4.48 9.32
N CYS A 202 5.65 4.68 8.05
CA CYS A 202 6.22 3.99 6.88
C CYS A 202 7.58 4.55 6.39
N GLY A 203 8.31 5.30 7.22
CA GLY A 203 9.65 5.79 6.88
C GLY A 203 9.68 6.85 5.77
N ILE A 204 8.55 7.48 5.46
CA ILE A 204 8.44 8.53 4.45
C ILE A 204 8.48 9.89 5.15
N ALA A 205 9.38 10.76 4.69
CA ALA A 205 9.54 12.09 5.26
C ALA A 205 8.22 12.91 5.20
N PRO A 206 7.92 13.72 6.23
CA PRO A 206 6.75 14.58 6.21
C PRO A 206 6.81 15.63 5.11
N VAL A 207 5.65 15.98 4.56
CA VAL A 207 5.51 17.16 3.70
C VAL A 207 4.79 18.25 4.50
N PRO A 208 5.38 19.44 4.68
CA PRO A 208 4.70 20.56 5.31
C PRO A 208 3.35 20.86 4.63
N PRO A 209 2.29 21.19 5.37
CA PRO A 209 0.96 21.45 4.80
C PRO A 209 0.96 22.48 3.66
N ALA A 210 1.77 23.53 3.78
CA ALA A 210 1.93 24.56 2.74
C ALA A 210 2.45 24.00 1.41
N GLN A 211 3.38 23.04 1.46
CA GLN A 211 3.93 22.40 0.26
C GLN A 211 2.89 21.47 -0.38
N LEU A 212 2.11 20.74 0.42
CA LEU A 212 1.02 19.89 -0.10
C LEU A 212 -0.07 20.74 -0.77
N ALA A 213 -0.44 21.85 -0.15
CA ALA A 213 -1.40 22.81 -0.72
C ALA A 213 -0.87 23.48 -2.01
N ALA A 214 0.43 23.77 -2.08
CA ALA A 214 1.05 24.28 -3.30
C ALA A 214 1.02 23.27 -4.44
N ARG A 215 1.32 21.98 -4.17
CA ARG A 215 1.23 20.89 -5.17
C ARG A 215 -0.18 20.77 -5.73
N ARG A 216 -1.20 20.77 -4.86
CA ARG A 216 -2.62 20.72 -5.27
C ARG A 216 -3.01 21.89 -6.14
N ARG A 217 -2.63 23.12 -5.75
CA ARG A 217 -2.90 24.33 -6.55
C ARG A 217 -2.23 24.27 -7.92
N ARG A 218 -0.98 23.79 -8.00
CA ARG A 218 -0.24 23.65 -9.26
C ARG A 218 -0.90 22.64 -10.20
N ALA A 219 -1.34 21.49 -9.66
CA ALA A 219 -2.02 20.46 -10.43
C ALA A 219 -3.36 20.95 -11.00
N LEU A 220 -4.15 21.68 -10.20
CA LEU A 220 -5.40 22.31 -10.65
C LEU A 220 -5.16 23.36 -11.75
N ALA A 221 -4.12 24.18 -11.62
CA ALA A 221 -3.78 25.15 -12.67
C ALA A 221 -3.40 24.46 -14.00
N GLN A 222 -2.61 23.38 -13.94
CA GLN A 222 -2.21 22.62 -15.12
C GLN A 222 -3.37 21.89 -15.81
N SER A 223 -4.35 21.39 -15.06
CA SER A 223 -5.53 20.76 -15.66
C SER A 223 -6.45 21.77 -16.35
N THR A 224 -6.57 22.99 -15.81
CA THR A 224 -7.34 24.06 -16.45
C THR A 224 -6.71 24.59 -17.74
N SER A 225 -5.36 24.68 -17.82
CA SER A 225 -4.67 25.13 -19.03
C SER A 225 -4.75 24.12 -20.18
N VAL A 226 -4.66 22.81 -19.88
CA VAL A 226 -4.81 21.75 -20.90
C VAL A 226 -6.26 21.66 -21.39
N GLY A 227 -7.24 21.88 -20.50
CA GLY A 227 -8.66 21.97 -20.85
C GLY A 227 -8.99 23.17 -21.74
N ALA A 228 -8.31 24.31 -21.55
CA ALA A 228 -8.47 25.50 -22.39
C ALA A 228 -7.86 25.31 -23.79
N GLN A 229 -6.68 24.67 -23.90
CA GLN A 229 -6.05 24.39 -25.19
C GLN A 229 -6.84 23.37 -26.04
N ARG A 230 -7.53 22.41 -25.42
CA ARG A 230 -8.38 21.43 -26.13
C ARG A 230 -9.72 21.98 -26.64
N ARG A 231 -10.12 23.19 -26.25
CA ARG A 231 -11.33 23.86 -26.79
C ARG A 231 -11.02 24.79 -27.97
N LEU A 232 -9.75 24.93 -28.34
CA LEU A 232 -9.27 25.80 -29.41
C LEU A 232 -8.81 25.01 -30.65
N LEU A 233 -9.08 23.70 -30.70
CA LEU A 233 -8.87 22.78 -31.82
C LEU A 233 -10.18 22.06 -32.11
#